data_AF-A0A660PYF6-F1
#
_entry.id   AF-A0A660PYF6-F1
#
_cell.length_a   1.000
_cell.length_b   1.000
_cell.length_c   1.000
_cell.angle_alpha   90.00
_cell.angle_beta   90.00
_cell.angle_gamma   90.00
#
_symmetry.space_group_name_H-M   'P 1'
#
loop_
_entity.id
_entity.type
_entity.pdbx_description
1 polymer ?
#
loop_
_entity_poly.entity_id
_entity_poly.type
_entity_poly.pdbx_seq_one_letter_code
_entity_poly.pdbx_strand_id
1 'polypeptide(L)'
;MSPTDNLQAKIQQEITELTTSVSGLVESFRKLQNPLAESHRKVPQATNQLDKISEQTEAATSQMLDMIEQITQREDEIIKDLGVVKQKAESGETTEIGALADVLTVKATTNLNDAYAIMEALQFQDITAQQMDHAASLLEDIEGKLRHVLTNVSGDEAPEKLEEPAIQKKKRAYDPHADLFNKTTNQEDIDSLFQNPKQQPVE
;
A
#
# COMPACT_ATOMS: atom_id res chain seq x y z
N MET A 1 40.35 62.84 8.27
CA MET A 1 40.16 61.39 8.52
C MET A 1 41.39 60.69 8.01
N SER A 2 42.10 59.99 8.88
CA SER A 2 43.39 59.40 8.55
C SER A 2 43.16 58.21 7.59
N PRO A 3 44.07 57.92 6.65
CA PRO A 3 43.95 56.79 5.72
C PRO A 3 43.77 55.43 6.43
N THR A 4 44.21 55.33 7.68
CA THR A 4 43.99 54.21 8.61
C THR A 4 42.52 54.03 9.01
N ASP A 5 41.75 55.10 9.17
CA ASP A 5 40.32 55.04 9.56
C ASP A 5 39.46 54.46 8.43
N ASN A 6 39.83 54.75 7.17
CA ASN A 6 39.15 54.24 5.97
C ASN A 6 39.43 52.74 5.76
N LEU A 7 40.67 52.31 6.02
CA LEU A 7 41.05 50.89 5.95
C LEU A 7 40.34 50.05 7.03
N GLN A 8 40.23 50.59 8.25
CA GLN A 8 39.47 49.94 9.34
C GLN A 8 37.98 49.83 9.01
N ALA A 9 37.36 50.87 8.47
CA ALA A 9 35.95 50.83 8.06
C ALA A 9 35.70 49.79 6.95
N LYS A 10 36.62 49.66 6.00
CA LYS A 10 36.52 48.69 4.89
C LYS A 10 36.69 47.24 5.37
N ILE A 11 37.62 47.00 6.29
CA ILE A 11 37.79 45.67 6.92
C ILE A 11 36.57 45.32 7.78
N GLN A 12 36.01 46.27 8.53
CA GLN A 12 34.79 46.05 9.30
C GLN A 12 33.58 45.75 8.40
N GLN A 13 33.45 46.44 7.26
CA GLN A 13 32.42 46.15 6.27
C GLN A 13 32.57 44.74 5.69
N GLU A 14 33.76 44.36 5.24
CA GLU A 14 34.06 43.01 4.72
C GLU A 14 33.78 41.91 5.75
N ILE A 15 34.19 42.11 7.02
CA ILE A 15 33.88 41.15 8.09
C ILE A 15 32.36 41.08 8.34
N THR A 16 31.64 42.20 8.23
CA THR A 16 30.18 42.24 8.40
C THR A 16 29.47 41.51 7.26
N GLU A 17 29.92 41.71 6.01
CA GLU A 17 29.41 41.01 4.83
C GLU A 17 29.70 39.50 4.92
N LEU A 18 30.92 39.12 5.32
CA LEU A 18 31.29 37.72 5.52
C LEU A 18 30.46 37.07 6.64
N THR A 19 30.28 37.76 7.76
CA THR A 19 29.49 37.28 8.91
C THR A 19 28.02 37.12 8.53
N THR A 20 27.48 38.04 7.72
CA THR A 20 26.10 37.97 7.21
C THR A 20 25.94 36.80 6.23
N SER A 21 26.90 36.60 5.32
CA SER A 21 26.92 35.49 4.38
C SER A 21 27.03 34.13 5.08
N VAL A 22 27.94 34.00 6.06
CA VAL A 22 28.09 32.79 6.89
C VAL A 22 26.83 32.50 7.68
N SER A 23 26.20 33.53 8.26
CA SER A 23 24.93 33.37 8.98
C SER A 23 23.80 32.89 8.06
N GLY A 24 23.72 33.43 6.84
CA GLY A 24 22.78 32.97 5.81
C GLY A 24 23.01 31.51 5.39
N LEU A 25 24.27 31.10 5.20
CA LEU A 25 24.63 29.71 4.92
C LEU A 25 24.24 28.76 6.06
N VAL A 26 24.48 29.15 7.31
CA VAL A 26 24.10 28.36 8.50
C VAL A 26 22.57 28.21 8.59
N GLU A 27 21.82 29.27 8.29
CA GLU A 27 20.36 29.21 8.30
C GLU A 27 19.81 28.34 7.16
N SER A 28 20.36 28.46 5.95
CA SER A 28 20.03 27.58 4.83
C SER A 28 20.33 26.13 5.16
N PHE A 29 21.49 25.83 5.75
CA PHE A 29 21.87 24.47 6.18
C PHE A 29 20.88 23.89 7.20
N ARG A 30 20.45 24.69 8.20
CA ARG A 30 19.41 24.28 9.16
C ARG A 30 18.08 23.96 8.48
N LYS A 31 17.71 24.69 7.41
CA LYS A 31 16.50 24.43 6.62
C LYS A 31 16.58 23.13 5.81
N LEU A 32 17.77 22.65 5.43
CA LEU A 32 17.95 21.35 4.73
C LEU A 32 17.94 20.15 5.68
N GLN A 33 18.41 20.35 6.91
CA GLN A 33 18.61 19.25 7.85
C GLN A 33 17.32 18.49 8.16
N ASN A 34 16.20 19.20 8.31
CA ASN A 34 14.90 18.58 8.64
C ASN A 34 14.31 17.76 7.48
N PRO A 35 14.14 18.30 6.26
CA PRO A 35 13.66 17.52 5.11
C PRO A 35 14.54 16.32 4.76
N LEU A 36 15.87 16.47 4.87
CA LEU A 36 16.80 15.38 4.57
C LEU A 36 16.74 14.27 5.63
N ALA A 37 16.66 14.64 6.91
CA ALA A 37 16.45 13.67 7.99
C ALA A 37 15.09 12.96 7.86
N GLU A 38 14.06 13.67 7.43
CA GLU A 38 12.74 13.10 7.19
C GLU A 38 12.75 12.15 5.98
N SER A 39 13.42 12.51 4.88
CA SER A 39 13.61 11.67 3.69
C SER A 39 14.35 10.37 4.03
N HIS A 40 15.45 10.47 4.78
CA HIS A 40 16.22 9.32 5.24
C HIS A 40 15.38 8.32 6.05
N ARG A 41 14.31 8.78 6.71
CA ARG A 41 13.39 7.91 7.45
C ARG A 41 12.23 7.40 6.58
N LYS A 42 11.60 8.28 5.81
CA LYS A 42 10.35 7.98 5.10
C LYS A 42 10.56 7.21 3.79
N VAL A 43 11.68 7.40 3.09
CA VAL A 43 11.96 6.62 1.87
C VAL A 43 12.09 5.12 2.18
N PRO A 44 12.90 4.69 3.17
CA PRO A 44 12.94 3.28 3.56
C PRO A 44 11.59 2.75 4.05
N GLN A 45 10.78 3.58 4.72
CA GLN A 45 9.44 3.18 5.15
C GLN A 45 8.51 2.91 3.97
N ALA A 46 8.53 3.77 2.94
CA ALA A 46 7.77 3.55 1.71
C ALA A 46 8.22 2.26 1.00
N THR A 47 9.53 2.02 0.91
CA THR A 47 10.10 0.80 0.32
C THR A 47 9.66 -0.44 1.09
N ASN A 48 9.81 -0.46 2.42
CA ASN A 48 9.38 -1.59 3.25
C ASN A 48 7.86 -1.84 3.12
N GLN A 49 7.07 -0.78 2.98
CA GLN A 49 5.63 -0.90 2.77
C GLN A 49 5.33 -1.54 1.40
N LEU A 50 6.04 -1.15 0.33
CA LEU A 50 5.93 -1.76 -1.00
C LEU A 50 6.37 -3.23 -0.99
N ASP A 51 7.43 -3.57 -0.27
CA ASP A 51 7.88 -4.96 -0.13
C ASP A 51 6.81 -5.80 0.58
N LYS A 52 6.23 -5.29 1.67
CA LYS A 52 5.12 -5.96 2.38
C LYS A 52 3.91 -6.16 1.47
N ILE A 53 3.52 -5.15 0.69
CA ILE A 53 2.43 -5.25 -0.29
C ILE A 53 2.72 -6.36 -1.30
N SER A 54 3.96 -6.41 -1.82
CA SER A 54 4.37 -7.41 -2.79
C SER A 54 4.29 -8.82 -2.20
N GLU A 55 4.78 -9.02 -0.98
CA GLU A 55 4.72 -10.29 -0.27
C GLU A 55 3.27 -10.75 -0.02
N GLN A 56 2.41 -9.85 0.46
CA GLN A 56 0.99 -10.17 0.71
C GLN A 56 0.25 -10.49 -0.60
N THR A 57 0.60 -9.80 -1.69
CA THR A 57 0.04 -10.05 -3.03
C THR A 57 0.49 -11.42 -3.54
N GLU A 58 1.78 -11.74 -3.43
CA GLU A 58 2.32 -13.03 -3.83
C GLU A 58 1.65 -14.17 -3.05
N ALA A 59 1.56 -14.05 -1.72
CA ALA A 59 0.90 -15.04 -0.88
C ALA A 59 -0.58 -15.26 -1.27
N ALA A 60 -1.33 -14.18 -1.50
CA ALA A 60 -2.73 -14.28 -1.92
C ALA A 60 -2.86 -14.95 -3.29
N THR A 61 -2.02 -14.58 -4.27
CA THR A 61 -2.05 -15.20 -5.60
C THR A 61 -1.66 -16.67 -5.57
N SER A 62 -0.67 -17.06 -4.76
CA SER A 62 -0.29 -18.45 -4.56
C SER A 62 -1.45 -19.27 -4.00
N GLN A 63 -2.12 -18.78 -2.95
CA GLN A 63 -3.28 -19.45 -2.37
C GLN A 63 -4.41 -19.63 -3.38
N MET A 64 -4.66 -18.63 -4.22
CA MET A 64 -5.66 -18.73 -5.28
C MET A 64 -5.29 -19.78 -6.33
N LEU A 65 -4.01 -19.84 -6.73
CA LEU A 65 -3.54 -20.86 -7.66
C LEU A 65 -3.69 -22.28 -7.08
N ASP A 66 -3.36 -22.47 -5.81
CA ASP A 66 -3.53 -23.76 -5.12
C ASP A 66 -5.01 -24.19 -5.06
N MET A 67 -5.92 -23.24 -4.83
CA MET A 67 -7.37 -23.53 -4.83
C MET A 67 -7.88 -23.85 -6.24
N ILE A 68 -7.39 -23.14 -7.27
CA ILE A 68 -7.73 -23.43 -8.67
C ILE A 68 -7.22 -24.83 -9.04
N GLU A 69 -6.01 -25.21 -8.63
CA GLU A 69 -5.48 -26.55 -8.90
C GLU A 69 -6.37 -27.62 -8.27
N GLN A 70 -6.76 -27.46 -7.00
CA GLN A 70 -7.68 -28.37 -6.32
C GLN A 70 -9.06 -28.46 -7.01
N ILE A 71 -9.61 -27.33 -7.45
CA ILE A 71 -10.86 -27.30 -8.22
C ILE A 71 -10.69 -28.11 -9.50
N THR A 72 -9.61 -27.86 -10.27
CA THR A 72 -9.39 -28.55 -11.55
C THR A 72 -9.18 -30.05 -11.39
N GLN A 73 -8.48 -30.49 -10.34
CA GLN A 73 -8.33 -31.91 -10.02
C GLN A 73 -9.68 -32.54 -9.68
N ARG A 74 -10.49 -31.90 -8.84
CA ARG A 74 -11.82 -32.42 -8.48
C ARG A 74 -12.78 -32.40 -9.68
N GLU A 75 -12.68 -31.43 -10.58
CA GLU A 75 -13.44 -31.44 -11.84
C GLU A 75 -13.08 -32.65 -12.72
N ASP A 76 -11.79 -32.99 -12.85
CA ASP A 76 -11.37 -34.19 -13.61
C ASP A 76 -11.92 -35.48 -12.97
N GLU A 77 -11.92 -35.57 -11.63
CA GLU A 77 -12.56 -36.67 -10.89
C GLU A 77 -14.07 -36.71 -11.12
N ILE A 78 -14.77 -35.57 -11.06
CA ILE A 78 -16.21 -35.46 -11.34
C ILE A 78 -16.53 -35.95 -12.75
N ILE A 79 -15.74 -35.55 -13.76
CA ILE A 79 -15.94 -35.97 -15.15
C ILE A 79 -15.78 -37.49 -15.29
N LYS A 80 -14.78 -38.08 -14.64
CA LYS A 80 -14.57 -39.54 -14.64
C LYS A 80 -15.72 -40.28 -13.95
N ASP A 81 -16.12 -39.82 -12.77
CA ASP A 81 -17.20 -40.42 -11.98
C ASP A 81 -18.54 -40.32 -12.71
N LEU A 82 -18.83 -39.20 -13.39
CA LEU A 82 -19.98 -39.06 -14.29
C LEU A 82 -19.95 -40.06 -15.45
N GLY A 83 -18.77 -40.34 -16.01
CA GLY A 83 -18.59 -41.38 -17.02
C GLY A 83 -18.97 -42.77 -16.50
N VAL A 84 -18.57 -43.10 -15.26
CA VAL A 84 -18.94 -44.36 -14.59
C VAL A 84 -20.45 -44.43 -14.34
N VAL A 85 -21.05 -43.34 -13.88
CA VAL A 85 -22.51 -43.24 -13.68
C VAL A 85 -23.26 -43.50 -14.98
N LYS A 86 -22.82 -42.91 -16.09
CA LYS A 86 -23.41 -43.15 -17.41
C LYS A 86 -23.32 -44.63 -17.82
N GLN A 87 -22.15 -45.26 -17.64
CA GLN A 87 -21.96 -46.66 -17.98
C GLN A 87 -22.85 -47.60 -17.14
N LYS A 88 -22.95 -47.36 -15.83
CA LYS A 88 -23.82 -48.14 -14.92
C LYS A 88 -25.31 -47.94 -15.21
N ALA A 89 -25.70 -46.73 -15.63
CA ALA A 89 -27.07 -46.46 -16.07
C ALA A 89 -27.41 -47.22 -17.36
N GLU A 90 -26.48 -47.31 -18.31
CA GLU A 90 -26.63 -48.07 -19.56
C GLU A 90 -26.66 -49.59 -19.34
N SER A 91 -25.94 -50.11 -18.33
CA SER A 91 -25.94 -51.54 -17.97
C SER A 91 -27.13 -51.98 -17.12
N GLY A 92 -27.95 -51.03 -16.64
CA GLY A 92 -29.13 -51.30 -15.79
C GLY A 92 -28.81 -51.53 -14.30
N GLU A 93 -27.56 -51.36 -13.88
CA GLU A 93 -27.12 -51.47 -12.49
C GLU A 93 -27.38 -50.17 -11.72
N THR A 94 -28.57 -50.05 -11.13
CA THR A 94 -29.04 -48.82 -10.46
C THR A 94 -28.68 -48.73 -8.97
N THR A 95 -28.22 -49.81 -8.34
CA THR A 95 -28.00 -49.88 -6.89
C THR A 95 -26.90 -48.96 -6.36
N GLU A 96 -25.93 -48.58 -7.18
CA GLU A 96 -24.78 -47.76 -6.75
C GLU A 96 -24.78 -46.34 -7.34
N ILE A 97 -25.68 -46.05 -8.27
CA ILE A 97 -25.75 -44.74 -8.95
C ILE A 97 -26.08 -43.62 -7.97
N GLY A 98 -26.97 -43.87 -7.01
CA GLY A 98 -27.34 -42.88 -5.99
C GLY A 98 -26.15 -42.47 -5.12
N ALA A 99 -25.38 -43.43 -4.62
CA ALA A 99 -24.20 -43.15 -3.80
C ALA A 99 -23.11 -42.40 -4.58
N LEU A 100 -22.89 -42.75 -5.85
CA LEU A 100 -21.98 -42.01 -6.74
C LEU A 100 -22.47 -40.57 -7.00
N ALA A 101 -23.78 -40.37 -7.20
CA ALA A 101 -24.37 -39.05 -7.37
C ALA A 101 -24.24 -38.17 -6.11
N ASP A 102 -24.35 -38.77 -4.92
CA ASP A 102 -24.13 -38.06 -3.66
C ASP A 102 -22.68 -37.58 -3.53
N VAL A 103 -21.71 -38.45 -3.84
CA VAL A 103 -20.27 -38.09 -3.84
C VAL A 103 -19.98 -36.97 -4.84
N LEU A 104 -20.52 -37.06 -6.05
CA LEU A 104 -20.40 -36.02 -7.09
C LEU A 104 -20.96 -34.68 -6.61
N THR A 105 -22.13 -34.70 -5.95
CA THR A 105 -22.77 -33.51 -5.40
C THR A 105 -21.90 -32.85 -4.33
N VAL A 106 -21.27 -33.65 -3.46
CA VAL A 106 -20.32 -33.14 -2.47
C VAL A 106 -19.11 -32.49 -3.15
N LYS A 107 -18.47 -33.17 -4.12
CA LYS A 107 -17.31 -32.61 -4.85
C LYS A 107 -17.65 -31.30 -5.57
N ALA A 108 -18.80 -31.23 -6.24
CA ALA A 108 -19.27 -30.03 -6.92
C ALA A 108 -19.56 -28.88 -5.92
N THR A 109 -20.14 -29.20 -4.76
CA THR A 109 -20.37 -28.21 -3.69
C THR A 109 -19.05 -27.69 -3.13
N THR A 110 -18.05 -28.56 -2.93
CA THR A 110 -16.71 -28.15 -2.52
C THR A 110 -16.06 -27.23 -3.54
N ASN A 111 -16.15 -27.54 -4.84
CA ASN A 111 -15.64 -26.66 -5.90
C ASN A 111 -16.31 -25.28 -5.88
N LEU A 112 -17.62 -25.23 -5.66
CA LEU A 112 -18.35 -23.97 -5.54
C LEU A 112 -17.88 -23.16 -4.32
N ASN A 113 -17.66 -23.81 -3.17
CA ASN A 113 -17.16 -23.15 -1.97
C ASN A 113 -15.75 -22.60 -2.18
N ASP A 114 -14.86 -23.35 -2.83
CA ASP A 114 -13.51 -22.89 -3.12
C ASP A 114 -13.52 -21.72 -4.12
N ALA A 115 -14.45 -21.72 -5.09
CA ALA A 115 -14.66 -20.57 -5.97
C ALA A 115 -15.12 -19.32 -5.21
N TYR A 116 -15.98 -19.46 -4.19
CA TYR A 116 -16.35 -18.34 -3.31
C TYR A 116 -15.15 -17.80 -2.52
N ALA A 117 -14.31 -18.68 -1.98
CA ALA A 117 -13.12 -18.29 -1.25
C ALA A 117 -12.08 -17.60 -2.16
N ILE A 118 -11.93 -18.04 -3.41
CA ILE A 118 -11.13 -17.31 -4.43
C ILE A 118 -11.71 -15.91 -4.67
N MET A 119 -13.02 -15.80 -4.80
CA MET A 119 -13.67 -14.50 -4.98
C MET A 119 -13.51 -13.57 -3.78
N GLU A 120 -13.49 -14.12 -2.56
CA GLU A 120 -13.17 -13.37 -1.36
C GLU A 120 -11.70 -12.95 -1.33
N ALA A 121 -10.79 -13.85 -1.69
CA ALA A 121 -9.35 -13.58 -1.75
C ALA A 121 -9.03 -12.41 -2.69
N LEU A 122 -9.72 -12.28 -3.84
CA LEU A 122 -9.56 -11.17 -4.79
C LEU A 122 -9.66 -9.76 -4.15
N GLN A 123 -10.24 -9.62 -2.97
CA GLN A 123 -10.28 -8.35 -2.23
C GLN A 123 -8.88 -7.80 -1.89
N PHE A 124 -7.83 -8.62 -1.95
CA PHE A 124 -6.45 -8.15 -1.85
C PHE A 124 -6.12 -7.07 -2.88
N GLN A 125 -6.78 -7.06 -4.04
CA GLN A 125 -6.55 -6.08 -5.10
C GLN A 125 -6.88 -4.65 -4.65
N ASP A 126 -7.98 -4.47 -3.92
CA ASP A 126 -8.39 -3.15 -3.43
C ASP A 126 -7.47 -2.67 -2.30
N ILE A 127 -7.13 -3.56 -1.36
CA ILE A 127 -6.19 -3.25 -0.27
C ILE A 127 -4.80 -2.93 -0.82
N THR A 128 -4.33 -3.72 -1.78
CA THR A 128 -3.02 -3.51 -2.44
C THR A 128 -2.98 -2.16 -3.16
N ALA A 129 -4.05 -1.80 -3.87
CA ALA A 129 -4.13 -0.49 -4.53
C ALA A 129 -4.09 0.66 -3.51
N GLN A 130 -4.83 0.57 -2.40
CA GLN A 130 -4.83 1.59 -1.35
C GLN A 130 -3.46 1.73 -0.68
N GLN A 131 -2.80 0.62 -0.38
CA GLN A 131 -1.48 0.64 0.24
C GLN A 131 -0.39 1.14 -0.73
N MET A 132 -0.48 0.81 -2.03
CA MET A 132 0.41 1.36 -3.05
C MET A 132 0.22 2.87 -3.23
N ASP A 133 -1.03 3.33 -3.29
CA ASP A 133 -1.36 4.76 -3.37
C ASP A 133 -0.78 5.52 -2.16
N HIS A 134 -0.79 4.92 -0.97
CA HIS A 134 -0.15 5.52 0.20
C HIS A 134 1.36 5.63 0.07
N ALA A 135 2.03 4.53 -0.29
CA ALA A 135 3.48 4.53 -0.46
C ALA A 135 3.91 5.56 -1.52
N ALA A 136 3.14 5.67 -2.62
CA ALA A 136 3.33 6.68 -3.65
C ALA A 136 3.18 8.10 -3.08
N SER A 137 2.11 8.38 -2.32
CA SER A 137 1.91 9.71 -1.69
C SER A 137 3.04 10.09 -0.72
N LEU A 138 3.57 9.10 0.02
CA LEU A 138 4.68 9.30 0.93
C LEU A 138 5.96 9.68 0.18
N LEU A 139 6.20 9.06 -0.98
CA LEU A 139 7.32 9.40 -1.86
C LEU A 139 7.14 10.76 -2.53
N GLU A 140 5.93 11.11 -2.99
CA GLU A 140 5.62 12.44 -3.54
C GLU A 140 5.87 13.56 -2.52
N ASP A 141 5.44 13.35 -1.27
CA ASP A 141 5.67 14.31 -0.17
C ASP A 141 7.17 14.52 0.08
N ILE A 142 7.96 13.45 0.02
CA ILE A 142 9.42 13.54 0.16
C ILE A 142 10.03 14.25 -1.04
N GLU A 143 9.60 13.93 -2.26
CA GLU A 143 10.07 14.57 -3.48
C GLU A 143 9.83 16.09 -3.43
N GLY A 144 8.62 16.51 -3.06
CA GLY A 144 8.27 17.93 -2.93
C GLY A 144 9.15 18.66 -1.91
N LYS A 145 9.42 18.02 -0.76
CA LYS A 145 10.30 18.56 0.28
C LYS A 145 11.76 18.66 -0.18
N LEU A 146 12.26 17.65 -0.89
CA LEU A 146 13.63 17.66 -1.43
C LEU A 146 13.79 18.66 -2.57
N ARG A 147 12.78 18.84 -3.42
CA ARG A 147 12.75 19.91 -4.44
C ARG A 147 12.82 21.29 -3.80
N HIS A 148 12.03 21.52 -2.74
CA HIS A 148 12.06 22.81 -2.02
C HIS A 148 13.42 23.09 -1.38
N VAL A 149 14.08 22.06 -0.85
CA VAL A 149 15.47 22.13 -0.37
C VAL A 149 16.43 22.49 -1.49
N LEU A 150 16.33 21.83 -2.64
CA LEU A 150 17.20 22.06 -3.79
C LEU A 150 17.06 23.49 -4.36
N THR A 151 15.83 24.01 -4.45
CA THR A 151 15.57 25.39 -4.89
C THR A 151 16.15 26.41 -3.92
N ASN A 152 16.05 26.16 -2.61
CA ASN A 152 16.58 27.08 -1.59
C ASN A 152 18.11 27.11 -1.54
N VAL A 153 18.80 26.03 -1.94
CA VAL A 153 20.27 25.93 -1.94
C VAL A 153 20.88 26.44 -3.24
N SER A 154 20.26 26.13 -4.37
CA SER A 154 20.82 26.45 -5.69
C SER A 154 20.70 27.93 -6.02
N GLY A 155 19.87 28.70 -5.29
CA GLY A 155 19.68 30.13 -5.51
C GLY A 155 19.05 30.49 -6.86
N ASP A 156 18.68 29.48 -7.64
CA ASP A 156 18.10 29.61 -8.96
C ASP A 156 16.61 29.93 -8.80
N GLU A 157 16.12 30.94 -9.52
CA GLU A 157 14.68 31.08 -9.73
C GLU A 157 14.19 29.74 -10.31
N ALA A 158 13.13 29.19 -9.69
CA ALA A 158 12.64 27.83 -9.90
C ALA A 158 12.88 27.35 -11.34
N PRO A 159 13.50 26.16 -11.55
CA PRO A 159 13.75 25.66 -12.88
C PRO A 159 12.45 25.72 -13.67
N GLU A 160 12.52 26.46 -14.78
CA GLU A 160 11.48 26.68 -15.77
C GLU A 160 10.63 25.42 -15.89
N LYS A 161 9.37 25.52 -15.40
CA LYS A 161 8.32 24.48 -15.39
C LYS A 161 8.74 23.20 -16.13
N LEU A 162 9.49 22.34 -15.44
CA LEU A 162 9.58 20.95 -15.87
C LEU A 162 8.16 20.44 -15.73
N GLU A 163 7.49 20.21 -16.87
CA GLU A 163 6.11 19.76 -16.94
C GLU A 163 5.90 18.69 -15.87
N GLU A 164 5.20 19.05 -14.80
CA GLU A 164 4.73 18.07 -13.83
C GLU A 164 3.94 17.07 -14.69
N PRO A 165 4.30 15.78 -14.72
CA PRO A 165 3.42 14.82 -15.36
C PRO A 165 2.08 15.01 -14.65
N ALA A 166 1.06 15.37 -15.43
CA ALA A 166 -0.27 15.70 -14.94
C ALA A 166 -0.94 14.42 -14.39
N ILE A 167 -0.40 13.87 -13.32
CA ILE A 167 -0.99 12.80 -12.55
C ILE A 167 -1.93 13.54 -11.61
N GLN A 168 -3.18 13.65 -12.06
CA GLN A 168 -4.26 14.23 -11.28
C GLN A 168 -4.18 13.69 -9.85
N LYS A 169 -3.92 14.58 -8.86
CA LYS A 169 -4.07 14.29 -7.44
C LYS A 169 -5.53 13.91 -7.18
N LYS A 170 -5.89 12.67 -7.47
CA LYS A 170 -7.20 12.13 -7.16
C LYS A 170 -7.25 12.07 -5.64
N LYS A 171 -8.02 12.97 -5.02
CA LYS A 171 -8.45 12.81 -3.63
C LYS A 171 -9.20 11.49 -3.54
N ARG A 172 -8.50 10.43 -3.14
CA ARG A 172 -9.05 9.09 -2.94
C ARG A 172 -9.05 8.82 -1.44
N ALA A 173 -10.13 8.22 -0.97
CA ALA A 173 -10.26 7.83 0.43
C ALA A 173 -9.17 6.79 0.75
N TYR A 174 -8.42 7.04 1.81
CA TYR A 174 -7.26 6.25 2.20
C TYR A 174 -7.47 5.73 3.64
N ASP A 175 -7.20 4.44 3.85
CA ASP A 175 -7.10 3.82 5.18
C ASP A 175 -5.66 3.34 5.45
N PRO A 176 -4.92 3.98 6.39
CA PRO A 176 -3.57 3.57 6.78
C PRO A 176 -3.41 2.23 7.48
N HIS A 177 -4.51 1.61 7.88
CA HIS A 177 -4.51 0.38 8.64
C HIS A 177 -5.15 -0.80 7.90
N ALA A 178 -5.50 -0.64 6.63
CA ALA A 178 -6.01 -1.74 5.82
C ALA A 178 -4.98 -2.88 5.79
N ASP A 179 -5.31 -4.05 6.35
CA ASP A 179 -4.45 -5.22 6.39
C ASP A 179 -5.26 -6.45 5.94
N LEU A 180 -4.65 -7.23 5.06
CA LEU A 180 -5.26 -8.41 4.43
C LEU A 180 -5.58 -9.53 5.41
N PHE A 181 -4.78 -9.65 6.48
CA PHE A 181 -4.82 -10.79 7.39
C PHE A 181 -5.49 -10.48 8.74
N ASN A 182 -5.80 -9.21 9.03
CA ASN A 182 -6.29 -8.75 10.34
C ASN A 182 -7.78 -8.35 10.34
N LYS A 183 -8.61 -8.97 9.48
CA LYS A 183 -10.05 -8.68 9.44
C LYS A 183 -10.81 -9.16 10.68
N THR A 184 -10.41 -10.27 11.30
CA THR A 184 -11.09 -10.82 12.48
C THR A 184 -10.85 -9.99 13.74
N THR A 185 -9.63 -9.49 13.94
CA THR A 185 -9.26 -8.72 15.13
C THR A 185 -10.00 -7.37 15.20
N ASN A 186 -10.16 -6.68 14.06
CA ASN A 186 -10.83 -5.37 14.03
C ASN A 186 -12.35 -5.47 14.09
N GLN A 187 -12.98 -6.55 13.60
CA GLN A 187 -14.44 -6.69 13.63
C GLN A 187 -14.97 -6.81 15.06
N GLU A 188 -14.28 -7.58 15.91
CA GLU A 188 -14.64 -7.74 17.33
C GLU A 188 -14.49 -6.43 18.12
N ASP A 189 -13.44 -5.65 17.83
CA ASP A 189 -13.21 -4.34 18.44
C ASP A 189 -14.23 -3.29 17.96
N ILE A 190 -14.59 -3.30 16.68
CA ILE A 190 -15.62 -2.43 16.09
C ILE A 190 -17.01 -2.79 16.65
N ASP A 191 -17.35 -4.07 16.72
CA ASP A 191 -18.60 -4.53 17.30
C ASP A 191 -18.68 -4.17 18.78
N SER A 192 -17.55 -4.23 19.51
CA SER A 192 -17.46 -3.78 20.91
C SER A 192 -17.68 -2.27 21.06
N LEU A 193 -17.28 -1.45 20.09
CA LEU A 193 -17.56 0.00 20.06
C LEU A 193 -19.04 0.31 19.84
N PHE A 194 -19.74 -0.49 19.01
CA PHE A 194 -21.17 -0.32 18.77
C PHE A 194 -22.07 -0.98 19.81
N GLN A 195 -21.54 -1.91 20.62
CA GLN A 195 -22.25 -2.56 21.73
C GLN A 195 -22.28 -1.76 23.03
N ASN A 196 -21.68 -0.56 23.07
CA ASN A 196 -21.65 0.30 24.26
C ASN A 196 -22.53 1.56 24.12
N PRO A 197 -23.88 1.45 24.11
CA PRO A 197 -24.77 2.60 24.06
C PRO A 197 -24.93 3.20 25.46
N LYS A 198 -23.89 3.82 26.02
CA LYS A 198 -24.03 4.65 27.22
C LYS A 198 -23.14 5.87 27.18
N GLN A 199 -23.69 6.93 26.59
CA GLN A 199 -23.73 8.26 27.21
C GLN A 199 -25.00 8.96 26.72
N GLN A 200 -26.11 8.68 27.43
CA GLN A 200 -27.24 9.61 27.47
C GLN A 200 -26.73 10.93 28.06
N PRO A 201 -27.09 12.09 27.50
CA PRO A 201 -26.87 13.36 28.19
C PRO A 201 -27.74 13.36 29.43
N VAL A 202 -27.11 13.42 30.60
CA VAL A 202 -27.79 13.73 31.86
C VAL A 202 -27.70 15.24 32.02
N GLU A 203 -28.87 15.87 31.88
CA GLU A 203 -29.24 17.28 32.12
C GLU A 203 -28.57 18.39 31.29
#